data_AF-A0A3E2MU21-F1
#
_entry.id   AF-A0A3E2MU21-F1
#
_cell.length_a   1.000
_cell.length_b   1.000
_cell.length_c   1.000
_cell.angle_alpha   90.00
_cell.angle_beta   90.00
_cell.angle_gamma   90.00
#
_symmetry.space_group_name_H-M   'P 1'
#
loop_
_entity.id
_entity.type
_entity.pdbx_description
1 polymer ?
#
loop_
_entity_poly.entity_id
_entity_poly.type
_entity_poly.pdbx_seq_one_letter_code
_entity_poly.pdbx_strand_id
1 'polypeptide(L)'
;MVDLRQATPHPGVLLTSSQHACYQRPVRVHLAGALPRIKTRLAKLNPAPTRDIPVLIGGGGERKTLRLVAEHADIWHSFTGVDEFPAKSAVLARHCADVGRDPATIERSAALQDSGRLSADADALAGLGVTLLTVGCDGPDYDLAAAEALCRWRDSR
;
A
#
# COMPACT_ATOMS: atom_id res chain seq x y z
N MET A 1 -22.21 -2.74 -21.91
CA MET A 1 -23.69 -2.66 -21.76
C MET A 1 -24.29 -3.48 -22.89
N VAL A 2 -24.78 -4.69 -22.60
CA VAL A 2 -25.45 -5.57 -23.57
C VAL A 2 -26.87 -5.79 -23.05
N ASP A 3 -27.84 -5.56 -23.93
CA ASP A 3 -29.29 -5.61 -23.67
C ASP A 3 -29.73 -7.02 -23.24
N LEU A 4 -30.36 -7.12 -22.06
CA LEU A 4 -30.75 -8.36 -21.39
C LEU A 4 -32.17 -8.86 -21.77
N ARG A 5 -32.81 -8.34 -22.82
CA ARG A 5 -34.21 -8.70 -23.17
C ARG A 5 -34.38 -9.77 -24.26
N GLN A 6 -33.31 -10.39 -24.75
CA GLN A 6 -33.41 -11.43 -25.81
C GLN A 6 -32.56 -12.70 -25.57
N ALA A 7 -32.64 -13.31 -24.39
CA ALA A 7 -32.15 -14.67 -24.20
C ALA A 7 -33.30 -15.60 -23.75
N THR A 8 -33.88 -16.32 -24.70
CA THR A 8 -34.83 -17.41 -24.46
C THR A 8 -34.12 -18.64 -23.86
N PRO A 9 -34.75 -19.38 -22.93
CA PRO A 9 -34.12 -20.53 -22.27
C PRO A 9 -34.14 -21.76 -23.19
N HIS A 10 -32.96 -22.32 -23.49
CA HIS A 10 -32.84 -23.67 -24.05
C HIS A 10 -32.77 -24.71 -22.92
N PRO A 11 -33.58 -25.78 -22.94
CA PRO A 11 -33.52 -26.84 -21.95
C PRO A 11 -32.34 -27.76 -22.31
N GLY A 12 -31.29 -27.78 -21.49
CA GLY A 12 -30.24 -28.81 -21.62
C GLY A 12 -28.81 -28.42 -21.26
N VAL A 13 -28.52 -27.19 -20.86
CA VAL A 13 -27.14 -26.80 -20.48
C VAL A 13 -27.07 -26.51 -18.99
N LEU A 14 -26.73 -27.54 -18.21
CA LEU A 14 -26.26 -27.38 -16.84
C LEU A 14 -24.83 -26.80 -16.88
N LEU A 15 -24.73 -25.48 -17.02
CA LEU A 15 -23.50 -24.75 -16.74
C LEU A 15 -23.32 -24.71 -15.22
N THR A 16 -22.63 -25.72 -14.68
CA THR A 16 -22.15 -25.69 -13.31
C THR A 16 -21.18 -24.50 -13.19
N SER A 17 -21.45 -23.63 -12.21
CA SER A 17 -20.72 -22.39 -11.96
C SER A 17 -19.29 -22.68 -11.50
N SER A 18 -18.39 -22.97 -12.44
CA SER A 18 -16.98 -23.24 -12.15
C SER A 18 -16.15 -21.97 -11.92
N GLN A 19 -16.74 -20.78 -12.00
CA GLN A 19 -16.04 -19.50 -11.79
C GLN A 19 -16.07 -18.98 -10.35
N HIS A 20 -16.86 -19.57 -9.44
CA HIS A 20 -16.87 -19.18 -8.02
C HIS A 20 -15.89 -19.98 -7.14
N ALA A 21 -15.31 -21.06 -7.65
CA ALA A 21 -14.42 -21.94 -6.86
C ALA A 21 -12.94 -21.51 -6.86
N CYS A 22 -12.48 -20.73 -7.85
CA CYS A 22 -11.08 -20.30 -7.93
C CYS A 22 -10.72 -19.17 -6.94
N TYR A 23 -11.70 -18.38 -6.47
CA TYR A 23 -11.45 -17.22 -5.60
C TYR A 23 -11.58 -17.52 -4.09
N GLN A 24 -12.02 -18.72 -3.71
CA GLN A 24 -12.33 -19.06 -2.31
C GLN A 24 -11.32 -19.99 -1.63
N ARG A 25 -10.13 -20.23 -2.21
CA ARG A 25 -9.06 -20.85 -1.41
C ARG A 25 -8.42 -19.77 -0.55
N PRO A 26 -8.54 -19.81 0.79
CA PRO A 26 -7.80 -18.89 1.64
C PRO A 26 -6.32 -19.23 1.52
N VAL A 27 -5.64 -18.66 0.53
CA VAL A 27 -4.20 -18.66 0.49
C VAL A 27 -3.78 -17.72 1.61
N ARG A 28 -3.41 -18.27 2.76
CA ARG A 28 -2.74 -17.48 3.80
C ARG A 28 -1.38 -17.06 3.23
N VAL A 29 -1.33 -15.85 2.67
CA VAL A 29 -0.09 -15.26 2.21
C VAL A 29 0.71 -14.86 3.45
N HIS A 30 1.78 -15.60 3.72
CA HIS A 30 2.69 -15.26 4.81
C HIS A 30 3.74 -14.27 4.29
N LEU A 31 3.52 -12.98 4.50
CA LEU A 31 4.36 -11.91 3.96
C LEU A 31 5.86 -12.13 4.23
N ALA A 32 6.22 -12.54 5.46
CA ALA A 32 7.61 -12.81 5.82
C ALA A 32 8.26 -13.92 4.97
N GLY A 33 7.48 -14.92 4.55
CA GLY A 33 7.97 -15.99 3.67
C GLY A 33 7.99 -15.59 2.19
N ALA A 34 7.21 -14.59 1.82
CA ALA A 34 7.11 -14.09 0.45
C ALA A 34 8.24 -13.11 0.10
N LEU A 35 8.65 -12.25 1.03
CA LEU A 35 9.64 -11.19 0.78
C LEU A 35 11.00 -11.73 0.26
N PRO A 36 11.63 -12.75 0.88
CA PRO A 36 12.87 -13.32 0.36
C PRO A 36 12.71 -13.91 -1.06
N ARG A 37 11.54 -14.52 -1.33
CA ARG A 37 11.22 -15.09 -2.64
C ARG A 37 11.08 -14.00 -3.70
N ILE A 38 10.41 -12.89 -3.37
CA ILE A 38 10.25 -11.72 -4.25
C ILE A 38 11.63 -11.14 -4.58
N LYS A 39 12.46 -10.84 -3.58
CA LYS A 39 13.82 -10.30 -3.78
C LYS A 39 14.68 -11.21 -4.67
N THR A 40 14.67 -12.53 -4.39
CA THR A 40 15.41 -13.51 -5.18
C THR A 40 14.93 -13.59 -6.62
N ARG A 41 13.62 -13.50 -6.86
CA ARG A 41 13.04 -13.55 -8.21
C ARG A 41 13.38 -12.29 -9.01
N LEU A 42 13.25 -11.11 -8.39
CA LEU A 42 13.58 -9.84 -9.04
C LEU A 42 15.05 -9.79 -9.49
N ALA A 43 15.97 -10.28 -8.66
CA ALA A 43 17.40 -10.34 -8.96
C ALA A 43 17.76 -11.31 -10.12
N LYS A 44 16.85 -12.19 -10.53
CA LYS A 44 17.08 -13.22 -11.56
C LYS A 44 16.26 -12.99 -12.84
N LEU A 45 15.58 -11.86 -12.95
CA LEU A 45 14.81 -11.52 -14.15
C LEU A 45 15.74 -11.38 -15.36
N ASN A 46 15.25 -11.83 -16.52
CA ASN A 46 15.91 -11.69 -17.81
C ASN A 46 14.87 -11.20 -18.85
N PRO A 47 15.02 -9.98 -19.42
CA PRO A 47 16.08 -9.01 -19.11
C PRO A 47 16.01 -8.51 -17.65
N ALA A 48 17.17 -8.10 -17.12
CA ALA A 48 17.22 -7.51 -15.79
C ALA A 48 16.45 -6.17 -15.77
N PRO A 49 15.84 -5.79 -14.63
CA PRO A 49 15.21 -4.48 -14.49
C PRO A 49 16.21 -3.35 -14.80
N THR A 50 15.75 -2.32 -15.51
CA THR A 50 16.58 -1.17 -15.89
C THR A 50 16.78 -0.15 -14.75
N ARG A 51 16.14 -0.38 -13.61
CA ARG A 51 16.23 0.44 -12.39
C ARG A 51 16.00 -0.42 -11.16
N ASP A 52 16.37 0.11 -10.00
CA ASP A 52 15.96 -0.46 -8.73
C ASP A 52 14.45 -0.30 -8.53
N ILE A 53 13.82 -1.38 -8.06
CA ILE A 53 12.38 -1.42 -7.78
C ILE A 53 12.21 -1.45 -6.25
N PRO A 54 11.80 -0.34 -5.62
CA PRO A 54 11.68 -0.29 -4.18
C PRO A 54 10.53 -1.17 -3.68
N VAL A 55 10.75 -1.84 -2.55
CA VAL A 55 9.75 -2.64 -1.84
C VAL A 55 9.00 -1.73 -0.86
N LEU A 56 7.74 -1.45 -1.17
CA LEU A 56 6.82 -0.79 -0.25
C LEU A 56 6.08 -1.82 0.61
N ILE A 57 6.10 -1.65 1.93
CA ILE A 57 5.30 -2.45 2.87
C ILE A 57 4.34 -1.53 3.62
N GLY A 58 3.04 -1.81 3.49
CA GLY A 58 1.97 -1.12 4.20
C GLY A 58 1.57 -1.79 5.52
N GLY A 59 1.24 -0.97 6.52
CA GLY A 59 0.62 -1.41 7.78
C GLY A 59 1.34 -0.92 9.04
N GLY A 60 0.66 -1.03 10.19
CA GLY A 60 1.12 -0.50 11.48
C GLY A 60 1.31 -1.54 12.60
N GLY A 61 1.37 -2.83 12.24
CA GLY A 61 1.53 -3.93 13.20
C GLY A 61 2.91 -3.92 13.86
N GLU A 62 2.97 -3.54 15.14
CA GLU A 62 4.22 -3.29 15.86
C GLU A 62 5.13 -4.50 15.98
N ARG A 63 4.58 -5.70 16.14
CA ARG A 63 5.37 -6.92 16.35
C ARG A 63 5.91 -7.56 15.07
N LYS A 64 5.11 -7.53 14.00
CA LYS A 64 5.38 -8.28 12.76
C LYS A 64 5.64 -7.34 11.60
N THR A 65 4.70 -6.45 11.30
CA THR A 65 4.80 -5.58 10.12
C THR A 65 5.99 -4.64 10.20
N LEU A 66 6.16 -3.90 11.31
CA LEU A 66 7.26 -2.95 11.44
C LEU A 66 8.63 -3.63 11.50
N ARG A 67 8.69 -4.85 12.04
CA ARG A 67 9.88 -5.70 11.94
C ARG A 67 10.21 -6.06 10.49
N LEU A 68 9.22 -6.49 9.71
CA LEU A 68 9.42 -6.80 8.28
C LEU A 68 9.77 -5.56 7.46
N VAL A 69 9.23 -4.39 7.82
CA VAL A 69 9.61 -3.11 7.23
C VAL A 69 11.10 -2.85 7.46
N ALA A 70 11.56 -2.97 8.71
CA ALA A 70 12.98 -2.79 9.04
C ALA A 70 13.88 -3.76 8.26
N GLU A 71 13.51 -5.04 8.18
CA GLU A 71 14.29 -6.09 7.50
C GLU A 71 14.28 -5.97 5.96
N HIS A 72 13.19 -5.46 5.37
CA HIS A 72 12.95 -5.69 3.94
C HIS A 72 12.48 -4.50 3.11
N ALA A 73 11.82 -3.50 3.71
CA ALA A 73 11.18 -2.43 2.95
C ALA A 73 12.14 -1.30 2.60
N ASP A 74 11.93 -0.68 1.46
CA ASP A 74 12.54 0.59 1.08
C ASP A 74 11.59 1.75 1.42
N ILE A 75 10.28 1.49 1.43
CA ILE A 75 9.23 2.46 1.78
C ILE A 75 8.29 1.84 2.82
N TRP A 76 8.07 2.53 3.94
CA TRP A 76 7.02 2.18 4.89
C TRP A 76 5.78 3.03 4.65
N HIS A 77 4.64 2.37 4.42
CA HIS A 77 3.35 3.07 4.26
C HIS A 77 2.47 2.91 5.51
N SER A 78 2.23 4.02 6.20
CA SER A 78 1.37 4.09 7.39
C SER A 78 -0.06 4.47 7.04
N PHE A 79 -1.01 3.85 7.75
CA PHE A 79 -2.43 4.20 7.71
C PHE A 79 -2.89 4.93 8.98
N THR A 80 -1.95 5.29 9.85
CA THR A 80 -2.24 6.01 11.10
C THR A 80 -2.37 7.51 10.84
N GLY A 81 -3.18 8.19 11.65
CA GLY A 81 -3.25 9.65 11.64
C GLY A 81 -1.97 10.31 12.16
N VAL A 82 -1.94 11.65 12.06
CA VAL A 82 -0.83 12.52 12.49
C VAL A 82 -0.38 12.22 13.92
N ASP A 83 -1.31 12.04 14.86
CA ASP A 83 -1.01 11.88 16.29
C ASP A 83 -0.33 10.54 16.62
N GLU A 84 -0.69 9.48 15.88
CA GLU A 84 -0.19 8.12 16.10
C GLU A 84 1.11 7.84 15.31
N PHE A 85 1.36 8.59 14.25
CA PHE A 85 2.50 8.39 13.36
C PHE A 85 3.86 8.40 14.10
N PRO A 86 4.15 9.35 15.01
CA PRO A 86 5.42 9.38 15.75
C PRO A 86 5.64 8.12 16.59
N ALA A 87 4.59 7.61 17.24
CA ALA A 87 4.68 6.40 18.05
C ALA A 87 5.05 5.17 17.19
N LYS A 88 4.41 5.01 16.03
CA LYS A 88 4.74 3.93 15.09
C LYS A 88 6.13 4.08 14.48
N SER A 89 6.53 5.31 14.15
CA SER A 89 7.88 5.60 13.64
C SER A 89 8.95 5.24 14.68
N ALA A 90 8.71 5.52 15.96
CA ALA A 90 9.60 5.12 17.04
C ALA A 90 9.71 3.59 17.20
N VAL A 91 8.61 2.85 17.03
CA VAL A 91 8.65 1.37 17.01
C VAL A 91 9.46 0.86 15.81
N LEU A 92 9.28 1.44 14.62
CA LEU A 92 10.09 1.10 13.45
C LEU A 92 11.58 1.36 13.71
N ALA A 93 11.93 2.49 14.33
CA ALA A 93 13.32 2.80 14.67
C ALA A 93 13.95 1.76 15.61
N ARG A 94 13.20 1.23 16.58
CA ARG A 94 13.67 0.13 17.45
C ARG A 94 13.95 -1.14 16.64
N HIS A 95 13.04 -1.54 15.75
CA HIS A 95 13.28 -2.69 14.87
C HIS A 95 14.47 -2.48 13.93
N CYS A 96 14.68 -1.26 13.45
CA CYS A 96 15.84 -0.92 12.64
C CYS A 96 17.14 -1.08 13.45
N ALA A 97 17.16 -0.62 14.71
CA ALA A 97 18.30 -0.82 15.61
C ALA A 97 18.57 -2.32 15.87
N ASP A 98 17.52 -3.13 16.08
CA ASP A 98 17.65 -4.58 16.31
C ASP A 98 18.29 -5.32 15.12
N VAL A 99 18.11 -4.83 13.89
CA VAL A 99 18.67 -5.42 12.66
C VAL A 99 19.90 -4.68 12.13
N GLY A 100 20.39 -3.66 12.83
CA GLY A 100 21.56 -2.87 12.44
C GLY A 100 21.35 -2.00 11.20
N ARG A 101 20.11 -1.54 10.96
CA ARG A 101 19.76 -0.68 9.82
C ARG A 101 19.52 0.76 10.27
N ASP A 102 19.96 1.73 9.47
CA ASP A 102 19.59 3.13 9.67
C ASP A 102 18.12 3.37 9.25
N PRO A 103 17.24 3.81 10.18
CA PRO A 103 15.83 4.07 9.87
C PRO A 103 15.60 5.19 8.86
N ALA A 104 16.58 6.07 8.62
CA ALA A 104 16.52 7.12 7.60
C ALA A 104 16.63 6.57 6.17
N THR A 105 17.14 5.34 5.99
CA THR A 105 17.18 4.67 4.68
C THR A 105 15.83 4.15 4.21
N ILE A 106 14.80 4.21 5.06
CA ILE A 106 13.45 3.80 4.73
C ILE A 106 12.65 5.08 4.48
N GLU A 107 12.08 5.22 3.29
CA GLU A 107 11.19 6.34 2.98
C GLU A 107 9.89 6.22 3.79
N ARG A 108 9.34 7.37 4.22
CA ARG A 108 8.10 7.43 4.99
C ARG A 108 6.94 7.83 4.08
N SER A 109 5.94 6.97 4.03
CA SER A 109 4.68 7.21 3.35
C SER A 109 3.50 7.16 4.32
N ALA A 110 2.48 7.98 4.10
CA ALA A 110 1.27 7.97 4.91
C ALA A 110 0.00 8.20 4.07
N ALA A 111 -1.07 7.52 4.45
CA ALA A 111 -2.40 7.76 3.93
C ALA A 111 -3.06 8.95 4.62
N LEU A 112 -3.54 9.90 3.82
CA LEU A 112 -4.40 10.98 4.25
C LEU A 112 -5.86 10.59 4.03
N GLN A 113 -6.69 10.97 5.00
CA GLN A 113 -8.14 10.87 4.89
C GLN A 113 -8.69 12.24 4.53
N ASP A 114 -9.71 12.29 3.68
CA ASP A 114 -10.43 13.54 3.42
C ASP A 114 -11.35 13.85 4.60
N SER A 115 -10.78 14.53 5.59
CA SER A 115 -11.42 14.92 6.85
C SER A 115 -11.79 16.41 6.87
N GLY A 116 -11.67 17.12 5.74
CA GLY A 116 -11.74 18.57 5.67
C GLY A 116 -10.50 19.29 6.23
N ARG A 117 -9.48 18.57 6.71
CA ARG A 117 -8.20 19.12 7.18
C ARG A 117 -7.00 18.72 6.32
N LEU A 118 -7.26 18.36 5.06
CA LEU A 118 -6.30 17.69 4.20
C LEU A 118 -4.93 18.40 4.12
N SER A 119 -4.90 19.70 3.87
CA SER A 119 -3.64 20.47 3.80
C SER A 119 -2.92 20.57 5.14
N ALA A 120 -3.65 20.77 6.24
CA ALA A 120 -3.07 20.86 7.58
C ALA A 120 -2.47 19.52 8.04
N ASP A 121 -3.17 18.42 7.77
CA ASP A 121 -2.67 17.07 8.06
C ASP A 121 -1.46 16.73 7.18
N ALA A 122 -1.47 17.19 5.92
CA ALA A 122 -0.36 17.01 5.00
C ALA A 122 0.89 17.78 5.45
N ASP A 123 0.74 19.03 5.90
CA ASP A 123 1.82 19.82 6.51
C ASP A 123 2.38 19.14 7.77
N ALA A 124 1.50 18.66 8.64
CA ALA A 124 1.91 17.99 9.87
C ALA A 124 2.70 16.70 9.58
N LEU A 125 2.23 15.87 8.65
CA LEU A 125 2.94 14.66 8.24
C LEU A 125 4.27 14.97 7.55
N ALA A 126 4.31 16.00 6.70
CA ALA A 126 5.56 16.45 6.08
C ALA A 126 6.57 16.91 7.14
N GLY A 127 6.13 17.64 8.17
CA GLY A 127 6.95 18.02 9.33
C GLY A 127 7.46 16.83 10.15
N LEU A 128 6.78 15.68 10.10
CA LEU A 128 7.21 14.42 10.71
C LEU A 128 8.14 13.59 9.80
N GLY A 129 8.55 14.13 8.65
CA GLY A 129 9.45 13.49 7.70
C GLY A 129 8.76 12.54 6.72
N VAL A 130 7.44 12.63 6.54
CA VAL A 130 6.71 11.91 5.49
C VAL A 130 6.96 12.60 4.15
N THR A 131 7.46 11.85 3.17
CA THR A 131 7.77 12.35 1.82
C THR A 131 6.77 11.88 0.78
N LEU A 132 6.09 10.76 1.01
CA LEU A 132 5.10 10.18 0.09
C LEU A 132 3.70 10.16 0.71
N LEU A 133 2.84 11.07 0.29
CA LEU A 133 1.45 11.14 0.74
C LEU A 133 0.50 10.49 -0.27
N THR A 134 -0.45 9.71 0.22
CA THR A 134 -1.47 9.08 -0.61
C THR A 134 -2.87 9.49 -0.15
N VAL A 135 -3.80 9.63 -1.09
CA VAL A 135 -5.22 9.82 -0.79
C VAL A 135 -6.02 8.74 -1.51
N GLY A 136 -7.09 8.26 -0.87
CA GLY A 136 -8.01 7.31 -1.50
C GLY A 136 -8.82 7.99 -2.60
N CYS A 137 -9.08 7.26 -3.67
CA CYS A 137 -10.06 7.63 -4.69
C CYS A 137 -10.81 6.36 -5.08
N ASP A 138 -12.10 6.32 -4.76
CA ASP A 138 -12.95 5.16 -5.02
C ASP A 138 -13.98 5.48 -6.10
N GLY A 139 -14.30 4.46 -6.92
CA GLY A 139 -15.29 4.57 -7.97
C GLY A 139 -16.73 4.50 -7.44
N PRO A 140 -17.75 4.66 -8.32
CA PRO A 140 -17.64 4.67 -9.78
C PRO A 140 -17.30 6.03 -10.40
N ASP A 141 -17.52 7.14 -9.68
CA ASP A 141 -17.41 8.49 -10.26
C ASP A 141 -16.01 9.10 -10.11
N TYR A 142 -15.13 8.48 -9.31
CA TYR A 142 -13.73 8.86 -9.11
C TYR A 142 -13.53 10.36 -8.85
N ASP A 143 -13.97 10.83 -7.67
CA ASP A 143 -13.70 12.21 -7.23
C ASP A 143 -12.21 12.39 -6.91
N LEU A 144 -11.53 13.24 -7.70
CA LEU A 144 -10.11 13.55 -7.57
C LEU A 144 -9.84 14.84 -6.79
N ALA A 145 -10.86 15.50 -6.23
CA ALA A 145 -10.71 16.79 -5.57
C ALA A 145 -9.63 16.79 -4.47
N ALA A 146 -9.54 15.71 -3.69
CA ALA A 146 -8.53 15.57 -2.64
C ALA A 146 -7.10 15.43 -3.22
N ALA A 147 -6.95 14.71 -4.34
CA ALA A 147 -5.66 14.59 -5.04
C ALA A 147 -5.23 15.94 -5.63
N GLU A 148 -6.16 16.68 -6.24
CA GLU A 148 -5.90 18.03 -6.76
C GLU A 148 -5.54 19.02 -5.65
N ALA A 149 -6.20 18.93 -4.49
CA ALA A 149 -5.89 19.75 -3.33
C ALA A 149 -4.47 19.45 -2.80
N LEU A 150 -4.05 18.17 -2.76
CA LEU A 150 -2.70 17.79 -2.37
C LEU A 150 -1.64 18.23 -3.38
N CYS A 151 -1.93 18.18 -4.69
CA CYS A 151 -1.06 18.74 -5.71
C CYS A 151 -0.87 20.25 -5.51
N ARG A 152 -1.97 21.00 -5.32
CA ARG A 152 -1.90 22.45 -5.06
C ARG A 152 -1.11 22.78 -3.80
N TRP A 153 -1.34 22.03 -2.72
CA TRP A 153 -0.57 22.18 -1.48
C TRP A 153 0.91 21.83 -1.67
N ARG A 154 1.25 20.84 -2.49
CA ARG A 154 2.65 20.55 -2.87
C ARG A 154 3.31 21.69 -3.63
N ASP A 155 2.60 22.27 -4.58
CA ASP A 155 3.17 23.27 -5.46
C ASP A 155 3.26 24.67 -4.79
N SER A 156 2.64 24.87 -3.61
CA SER A 156 2.63 26.14 -2.88
C SER A 156 3.75 26.32 -1.83
N ARG A 157 4.72 25.41 -1.76
CA ARG A 157 5.74 25.35 -0.70
C ARG A 157 7.16 25.21 -1.24
#